data_AF-A0A820NB44-F1
#
_entry.id   AF-A0A820NB44-F1
#
_cell.length_a   1.000
_cell.length_b   1.000
_cell.length_c   1.000
_cell.angle_alpha   90.00
_cell.angle_beta   90.00
_cell.angle_gamma   90.00
#
_symmetry.space_group_name_H-M   'P 1'
#
loop_
_entity.id
_entity.type
_entity.pdbx_description
1 polymer ?
#
loop_
_entity_poly.entity_id
_entity_poly.type
_entity_poly.pdbx_seq_one_letter_code
_entity_poly.pdbx_strand_id
1 'polypeptide(L)' 'SGFDVGDAAFRNADQDQDGKLNRAEFLRFIQQ' A
#
# COMPACT_ATOMS: atom_id res chain seq x y z
N SER A 1 -19.36 -6.46 3.84
CA SER A 1 -18.10 -5.79 4.20
C SER A 1 -17.03 -6.31 3.27
N GLY A 2 -16.81 -5.62 2.15
CA GLY A 2 -15.97 -6.09 1.04
C GLY A 2 -14.78 -5.18 0.75
N PHE A 3 -14.41 -4.31 1.70
CA PHE A 3 -13.39 -3.27 1.51
C PHE A 3 -12.05 -3.60 2.18
N ASP A 4 -11.96 -4.64 3.01
CA ASP A 4 -10.80 -4.83 3.90
C ASP A 4 -9.53 -5.40 3.24
N VAL A 5 -9.64 -6.12 2.12
CA VAL A 5 -8.47 -6.78 1.50
C VAL A 5 -7.56 -5.77 0.79
N GLY A 6 -8.14 -4.77 0.10
CA GLY A 6 -7.38 -3.69 -0.50
C GLY A 6 -6.70 -2.82 0.56
N ASP A 7 -7.38 -2.63 1.70
CA ASP A 7 -6.93 -1.78 2.79
C ASP A 7 -5.68 -2.36 3.49
N ALA A 8 -5.64 -3.67 3.74
CA ALA A 8 -4.49 -4.31 4.39
C ALA A 8 -3.24 -4.33 3.50
N ALA A 9 -3.40 -4.61 2.20
CA ALA A 9 -2.29 -4.57 1.26
C ALA A 9 -1.75 -3.14 1.08
N PHE A 10 -2.66 -2.17 0.98
CA PHE A 10 -2.30 -0.76 0.90
C PHE A 10 -1.55 -0.29 2.16
N ARG A 11 -2.05 -0.57 3.36
CA ARG A 11 -1.40 -0.20 4.63
C ARG A 11 -0.01 -0.81 4.82
N ASN A 12 0.26 -1.97 4.25
CA ASN A 12 1.60 -2.55 4.26
C ASN A 12 2.54 -1.89 3.24
N ALA A 13 1.97 -1.33 2.17
CA ALA A 13 2.71 -0.68 1.10
C ALA A 13 3.02 0.81 1.40
N ASP A 14 2.10 1.50 2.07
CA ASP A 14 2.23 2.89 2.55
C ASP A 14 3.12 2.92 3.81
N GLN A 15 4.43 3.09 3.59
CA GLN A 15 5.44 2.89 4.63
C GLN A 15 5.63 4.13 5.49
N ASP A 16 5.50 5.31 4.89
CA ASP A 16 5.51 6.56 5.63
C ASP A 16 4.13 6.96 6.17
N GLN A 17 3.09 6.18 5.85
CA GLN A 17 1.73 6.30 6.38
C GLN A 17 1.08 7.65 6.02
N ASP A 18 1.38 8.17 4.84
CA ASP A 18 0.86 9.45 4.34
C ASP A 18 -0.51 9.30 3.64
N GLY A 19 -0.97 8.05 3.46
CA GLY A 19 -2.21 7.70 2.80
C GLY A 19 -2.10 7.63 1.28
N LYS A 20 -0.88 7.60 0.73
CA LYS A 20 -0.58 7.46 -0.70
C LYS A 20 0.54 6.44 -0.89
N LEU A 21 0.84 6.13 -2.14
CA LEU A 21 2.08 5.42 -2.50
C LEU A 21 2.90 6.34 -3.36
N ASN A 22 4.06 6.74 -2.86
CA ASN A 22 5.06 7.39 -3.68
C ASN A 22 5.71 6.37 -4.64
N ARG A 23 6.52 6.85 -5.58
CA ARG A 23 7.13 5.99 -6.61
C ARG A 23 7.95 4.84 -6.02
N ALA A 24 8.66 5.07 -4.91
CA ALA A 24 9.48 4.05 -4.28
C ALA A 24 8.59 2.97 -3.64
N GLU A 25 7.56 3.37 -2.91
CA GLU A 25 6.61 2.47 -2.26
C GLU A 25 5.84 1.63 -3.27
N PHE A 26 5.37 2.26 -4.36
CA PHE A 26 4.69 1.55 -5.44
C PHE A 26 5.60 0.50 -6.10
N LEU A 27 6.86 0.83 -6.35
CA LEU A 27 7.83 -0.14 -6.91
C LEU A 27 8.08 -1.32 -5.97
N ARG A 28 8.10 -1.08 -4.66
CA ARG A 28 8.23 -2.14 -3.65
C ARG A 28 6.95 -2.98 -3.57
N PHE A 29 5.78 -2.37 -3.73
CA PHE A 29 4.50 -3.05 -3.72
C PHE A 29 4.33 -4.04 -4.87
N ILE A 30 4.73 -3.66 -6.10
CA ILE A 30 4.60 -4.53 -7.29
C ILE A 30 5.71 -5.59 -7.42
N GLN A 31 6.75 -5.51 -6.59
CA GLN A 31 7.86 -6.48 -6.56
C GLN A 31 7.66 -7.57 -5.48
N GLN A 32 6.62 -7.45 -4.65
CA GLN A 32 6.17 -8.49 -3.73
C GLN A 32 5.13 -9.39 -4.40
#